data_AF-A0A8T6NMU6-F1
#
_entry.id   AF-A0A8T6NMU6-F1
#
_cell.length_a   1.000
_cell.length_b   1.000
_cell.length_c   1.000
_cell.angle_alpha   90.00
_cell.angle_beta   90.00
_cell.angle_gamma   90.00
#
_symmetry.space_group_name_H-M   'P 1'
#
loop_
_entity.id
_entity.type
_entity.pdbx_description
1 polymer ?
#
loop_
_entity_poly.entity_id
_entity_poly.type
_entity_poly.pdbx_seq_one_letter_code
_entity_poly.pdbx_strand_id
1 'polypeptide(L)' 'VCSVCEVGCTKGNYIDHSGVRYCSACWTEKENPDHPDLEKMRKEVKEAAEQWKRQKYTKDDGPLPIGPYSHRN' A
#
# COMPACT_ATOMS: atom_id res chain seq x y z
N VAL A 1 -2.36 -0.66 -9.49
CA VAL A 1 -0.89 -0.74 -9.66
C VAL A 1 -0.41 0.60 -10.17
N CYS A 2 0.81 1.02 -9.82
CA CYS A 2 1.37 2.27 -10.32
C CYS A 2 1.58 2.20 -11.83
N SER A 3 1.25 3.26 -12.56
CA SER A 3 1.38 3.30 -14.03
C SER A 3 2.82 3.44 -14.53
N VAL A 4 3.78 3.74 -13.64
CA VAL A 4 5.20 3.93 -13.98
C VAL A 4 6.04 2.70 -13.61
N CYS A 5 5.94 2.25 -12.36
CA CYS A 5 6.77 1.17 -11.85
C CYS A 5 6.04 -0.18 -11.73
N GLU A 6 4.72 -0.21 -12.03
CA GLU A 6 3.87 -1.41 -11.95
C GLU A 6 3.85 -2.11 -10.59
N VAL A 7 4.42 -1.50 -9.55
CA VAL A 7 4.39 -2.03 -8.18
C VAL A 7 3.03 -1.79 -7.54
N GLY A 8 2.49 -2.85 -6.94
CA GLY A 8 1.31 -2.79 -6.10
C GLY A 8 1.66 -2.18 -4.75
N CYS A 9 1.52 -0.87 -4.60
CA CYS A 9 1.69 -0.16 -3.34
C CYS A 9 0.47 -0.36 -2.40
N THR A 10 0.65 -0.03 -1.12
CA THR A 10 -0.39 -0.10 -0.08
C THR A 10 -1.48 0.96 -0.28
N LYS A 11 -2.69 0.65 0.20
CA LYS A 11 -3.86 1.53 0.12
C LYS A 11 -3.57 2.80 0.94
N GLY A 12 -3.32 3.93 0.27
CA GLY A 12 -2.92 5.21 0.90
C GLY A 12 -1.67 5.85 0.29
N ASN A 13 -0.84 5.07 -0.42
CA ASN A 13 0.38 5.54 -1.08
C ASN A 13 0.22 5.72 -2.60
N TYR A 14 -1.02 5.96 -3.04
CA TYR A 14 -1.33 6.24 -4.44
C TYR A 14 -1.77 7.69 -4.61
N ILE A 15 -1.35 8.28 -5.72
CA ILE A 15 -1.75 9.61 -6.16
C ILE A 15 -2.39 9.43 -7.54
N ASP A 16 -3.67 9.74 -7.63
CA ASP A 16 -4.40 9.76 -8.91
C ASP A 16 -4.33 11.18 -9.47
N HIS A 17 -3.64 11.37 -10.59
CA HIS A 17 -3.50 12.67 -11.25
C HIS A 17 -3.83 12.55 -12.73
N SER A 18 -4.72 13.41 -13.23
CA SER A 18 -5.14 13.46 -14.64
C SER A 18 -5.61 12.11 -15.20
N GLY A 19 -6.32 11.32 -14.38
CA GLY A 19 -6.82 9.99 -14.76
C GLY A 19 -5.78 8.86 -14.72
N VAL A 20 -4.54 9.17 -14.31
CA VAL A 20 -3.44 8.19 -14.20
C VAL A 20 -3.08 7.98 -12.73
N ARG A 21 -2.94 6.70 -12.33
CA ARG A 21 -2.57 6.31 -10.97
C ARG A 21 -1.06 6.18 -10.82
N TYR A 22 -0.48 6.94 -9.91
CA TYR A 22 0.95 6.94 -9.58
C TYR A 22 1.19 6.45 -8.15
N CYS A 23 2.36 5.87 -7.89
CA CYS A 23 2.85 5.69 -6.54
C CYS A 23 3.36 7.02 -5.98
N SER A 24 3.32 7.23 -4.67
CA SER A 24 3.85 8.45 -4.03
C SER A 24 5.28 8.76 -4.46
N ALA A 25 6.18 7.77 -4.43
CA ALA A 25 7.57 7.95 -4.88
C ALA A 25 7.69 8.34 -6.37
N CYS A 26 6.87 7.74 -7.22
CA CYS A 26 6.87 7.94 -8.67
C CYS A 26 6.33 9.33 -9.04
N TRP A 27 5.36 9.80 -8.27
CA TRP A 27 4.81 11.14 -8.41
C TRP A 27 5.81 12.19 -7.93
N THR A 28 6.41 11.98 -6.76
CA THR A 28 7.42 12.90 -6.23
C THR A 28 8.64 12.98 -7.15
N GLU A 29 9.08 11.88 -7.75
CA GLU A 29 10.16 11.91 -8.75
C GLU A 29 9.81 12.74 -9.99
N LYS A 30 8.55 12.71 -10.42
CA LYS A 30 8.08 13.46 -11.58
C LYS A 30 8.03 14.97 -11.32
N GLU A 31 7.56 15.37 -10.14
CA GLU A 31 7.40 16.78 -9.78
C GLU A 31 8.65 17.40 -9.14
N ASN A 32 9.45 16.60 -8.43
CA ASN A 32 10.66 17.04 -7.72
C ASN A 32 11.75 15.95 -7.74
N PRO A 33 12.51 15.85 -8.84
CA PRO A 33 13.54 14.82 -9.02
C PRO A 33 14.73 14.94 -8.05
N ASP A 34 14.99 16.12 -7.48
CA ASP A 34 16.08 16.38 -6.53
C ASP A 34 15.64 16.27 -5.06
N HIS A 35 14.46 15.72 -4.79
CA HIS A 35 13.97 15.58 -3.43
C HIS A 35 14.91 14.64 -2.62
N PRO A 36 15.49 15.10 -1.50
CA PRO A 36 16.53 14.36 -0.77
C PRO A 36 16.04 12.99 -0.25
N ASP A 37 14.76 12.86 0.09
CA ASP A 37 14.17 11.60 0.57
C ASP A 37 13.63 10.65 -0.52
N LEU A 38 13.92 10.87 -1.81
CA LEU A 38 13.38 10.03 -2.90
C LEU A 38 13.73 8.55 -2.78
N GLU A 39 14.99 8.25 -2.46
CA GLU A 39 15.43 6.86 -2.24
C GLU A 39 14.71 6.22 -1.06
N LYS A 40 14.51 6.99 0.02
CA LYS A 40 13.82 6.53 1.22
C LYS A 40 12.36 6.17 0.90
N MET A 41 11.65 7.07 0.20
CA MET A 41 10.27 6.82 -0.22
C MET A 41 10.16 5.60 -1.13
N ARG A 42 11.10 5.40 -2.06
CA ARG A 42 11.13 4.19 -2.91
C ARG A 42 11.30 2.91 -2.10
N LYS A 43 12.17 2.95 -1.08
CA LYS A 43 12.40 1.79 -0.20
C LYS A 43 11.18 1.47 0.64
N GLU A 44 10.57 2.47 1.27
CA GLU A 44 9.36 2.33 2.08
C GLU A 44 8.19 1.77 1.26
N VAL A 45 8.00 2.27 0.03
CA VAL A 45 6.96 1.75 -0.89
C VAL A 45 7.16 0.27 -1.22
N LYS A 46 8.41 -0.14 -1.45
CA LYS A 46 8.75 -1.55 -1.72
C LYS A 46 8.53 -2.43 -0.49
N GLU A 47 9.03 -2.02 0.67
CA GLU A 47 8.88 -2.75 1.93
C GLU A 47 7.40 -2.90 2.32
N ALA A 48 6.62 -1.82 2.21
CA ALA A 48 5.20 -1.85 2.50
C ALA A 48 4.44 -2.78 1.52
N ALA A 49 4.81 -2.77 0.24
CA ALA A 49 4.25 -3.69 -0.76
C ALA A 49 4.60 -5.15 -0.47
N GLU A 50 5.82 -5.45 -0.03
CA GLU A 50 6.23 -6.80 0.38
C GLU A 50 5.50 -7.26 1.64
N GLN A 51 5.37 -6.39 2.65
CA GLN A 51 4.66 -6.70 3.88
C GLN A 51 3.18 -6.99 3.62
N TRP A 52 2.52 -6.16 2.80
CA TRP A 52 1.10 -6.35 2.47
C TRP A 52 0.83 -7.58 1.60
N LYS A 53 1.76 -7.97 0.73
CA LYS A 53 1.69 -9.26 0.02
C LYS A 53 1.80 -10.47 0.97
N ARG A 54 2.28 -10.26 2.20
CA ARG A 54 2.65 -11.32 3.16
C ARG A 54 1.76 -11.44 4.39
N GLN A 55 0.64 -10.72 4.48
CA GLN A 55 -0.38 -11.04 5.49
C GLN A 55 -1.20 -12.26 5.04
N LYS A 56 -0.54 -13.41 5.02
CA LYS A 56 -1.23 -14.71 5.00
C LYS A 56 -1.66 -14.96 6.44
N TYR A 57 -2.96 -15.08 6.68
CA TYR A 57 -3.51 -15.52 7.95
C TYR A 57 -2.73 -16.74 8.45
N THR A 58 -2.02 -16.58 9.56
CA THR A 58 -1.32 -17.69 10.22
C THR A 58 -2.27 -18.34 11.21
N LYS A 59 -2.11 -19.64 11.47
CA LYS A 59 -2.97 -20.34 12.45
C LYS A 59 -2.83 -19.74 13.87
N ASP A 60 -1.72 -19.05 14.13
CA ASP A 60 -1.44 -18.34 15.38
C ASP A 60 -2.24 -17.05 15.56
N ASP A 61 -2.79 -16.48 14.48
CA ASP A 61 -3.60 -15.25 14.54
C ASP A 61 -4.97 -15.45 15.22
N GLY A 62 -5.33 -16.71 15.51
CA GLY A 62 -6.57 -17.08 16.19
C GLY A 62 -7.82 -16.81 15.34
N PRO A 63 -8.92 -17.57 15.52
CA PRO A 63 -10.17 -17.21 14.86
C PRO A 63 -10.56 -15.79 15.28
N LEU A 64 -11.06 -15.00 14.32
CA LEU A 64 -11.70 -13.73 14.63
C LEU A 64 -12.72 -13.96 15.75
N PRO A 65 -12.78 -13.10 16.78
CA PRO A 65 -13.71 -13.27 17.88
C PRO A 65 -15.13 -13.39 17.31
N ILE A 66 -15.84 -14.43 17.73
CA ILE A 66 -17.23 -14.64 17.34
C ILE A 66 -18.00 -13.44 17.89
N GLY A 67 -18.45 -12.56 16.98
CA GLY A 67 -19.28 -11.41 17.33
C GLY A 67 -20.59 -11.85 17.99
N PRO A 68 -21.31 -10.93 18.66
CA PRO A 68 -22.58 -11.26 19.28
C PRO A 68 -23.53 -11.90 18.26
N TYR A 69 -24.15 -13.02 18.65
CA TYR A 69 -25.15 -13.67 17.83
C TYR A 69 -26.29 -12.69 17.51
N SER A 70 -26.75 -12.68 16.26
CA SER A 70 -27.94 -11.92 15.88
C SER A 70 -29.12 -12.33 16.77
N HIS A 71 -29.74 -11.37 17.45
CA HIS A 71 -30.96 -11.61 18.21
C HIS A 71 -32.02 -12.17 17.25
N ARG A 72 -32.48 -13.40 17.50
CA ARG A 72 -33.65 -13.94 16.79
C ARG A 72 -34.89 -13.43 17.51
N ASN A 73 -35.64 -12.54 16.86
CA ASN A 73 -37.05 -12.27 17.20
C ASN A 73 -37.91 -13.46 16.77
#